data_AF-A0A6V2BPK6-F1
#
_entry.id   AF-A0A6V2BPK6-F1
#
_cell.length_a   1.000
_cell.length_b   1.000
_cell.length_c   1.000
_cell.angle_alpha   90.00
_cell.angle_beta   90.00
_cell.angle_gamma   90.00
#
_symmetry.space_group_name_H-M   'P 1'
#
loop_
_entity.id
_entity.type
_entity.pdbx_description
1 polymer ?
#
loop_
_entity_poly.entity_id
_entity_poly.type
_entity_poly.pdbx_seq_one_letter_code
_entity_poly.pdbx_strand_id
1 'polypeptide(L)'
;MSDDTVSIRDFFRFDLCGKRVLSFLTAKDALSFARTSKENKDASCLSILDPVKLHDGTVPWYGSYATGDNKYRWKEIHMPVTSHTHSVQFSCIWKDQGSGDRKGRLYIAGSCKSKGSFRDDDVVCCTHSDAEHEYQPLRLRFVPEEGKRYFVWYKVGAGGGHQLYIRNPVVHYLIYDNFEGYLVRQQRALVAKGAYNDAPLFPLLLRAIALHAQRSFTDDGESMIDRSIIDALEDLDLSPSNKNAMDALVVLASSMYKAVRDEESGKDDGKQPAPTWQELDYMTDDGPDY
;
A
#
# COMPACT_ATOMS: atom_id res chain seq x y z
N MET A 1 46.88 12.21 -20.49
CA MET A 1 45.47 12.63 -20.38
C MET A 1 44.68 11.35 -20.23
N SER A 2 44.33 10.99 -19.00
CA SER A 2 43.40 9.88 -18.74
C SER A 2 42.02 10.35 -19.14
N ASP A 3 41.36 9.55 -19.95
CA ASP A 3 40.02 9.83 -20.46
C ASP A 3 39.03 9.49 -19.34
N ASP A 4 38.72 10.47 -18.50
CA ASP A 4 37.74 10.37 -17.41
C ASP A 4 36.32 10.32 -18.00
N THR A 5 36.02 9.20 -18.64
CA THR A 5 34.67 8.86 -19.05
C THR A 5 33.90 8.46 -17.80
N VAL A 6 33.14 9.40 -17.23
CA VAL A 6 32.15 9.09 -16.21
C VAL A 6 31.20 8.07 -16.80
N SER A 7 31.28 6.83 -16.32
CA SER A 7 30.41 5.77 -16.78
C SER A 7 28.98 6.15 -16.43
N ILE A 8 28.02 5.83 -17.30
CA ILE A 8 26.60 5.81 -16.94
C ILE A 8 26.39 5.03 -15.62
N ARG A 9 27.23 4.02 -15.32
CA ARG A 9 27.22 3.33 -14.03
C ARG A 9 27.52 4.26 -12.85
N ASP A 10 28.43 5.20 -12.97
CA ASP A 10 28.77 6.12 -11.88
C ASP A 10 27.70 7.21 -11.70
N PHE A 11 26.97 7.55 -12.77
CA PHE A 11 25.81 8.44 -12.70
C PHE A 11 24.60 7.75 -12.03
N PHE A 12 24.38 6.46 -12.28
CA PHE A 12 23.29 5.67 -11.67
C PHE A 12 23.64 5.02 -10.32
N ARG A 13 24.92 5.02 -9.91
CA ARG A 13 25.34 4.57 -8.57
C ARG A 13 24.76 5.42 -7.44
N PHE A 14 24.33 6.64 -7.74
CA PHE A 14 23.45 7.38 -6.86
C PHE A 14 22.03 6.87 -7.05
N ASP A 15 21.62 5.96 -6.18
CA ASP A 15 20.31 5.28 -6.07
C ASP A 15 19.09 6.23 -6.20
N LEU A 16 19.32 7.53 -5.95
CA LEU A 16 18.36 8.62 -6.12
C LEU A 16 18.06 9.00 -7.58
N CYS A 17 19.04 8.89 -8.50
CA CYS A 17 18.88 9.40 -9.85
C CYS A 17 17.98 8.52 -10.72
N GLY A 18 18.09 7.19 -10.58
CA GLY A 18 17.23 6.22 -11.26
C GLY A 18 15.76 6.35 -10.83
N LYS A 19 15.50 6.35 -9.52
CA LYS A 19 14.14 6.51 -8.96
C LYS A 19 13.51 7.83 -9.41
N ARG A 20 14.28 8.92 -9.39
CA ARG A 20 13.80 10.24 -9.82
C ARG A 20 13.41 10.27 -11.30
N VAL A 21 14.22 9.71 -12.20
CA VAL A 21 13.85 9.62 -13.63
C VAL A 21 12.57 8.80 -13.83
N LEU A 22 12.50 7.64 -13.18
CA LEU A 22 11.34 6.75 -13.27
C LEU A 22 10.07 7.39 -12.72
N SER A 23 10.17 8.24 -11.70
CA SER A 23 9.00 8.94 -11.13
C SER A 23 8.26 9.85 -12.13
N PHE A 24 8.92 10.27 -13.23
CA PHE A 24 8.31 11.02 -14.32
C PHE A 24 7.68 10.14 -15.40
N LEU A 25 7.89 8.83 -15.36
CA LEU A 25 7.40 7.88 -16.36
C LEU A 25 6.08 7.24 -15.90
N THR A 26 5.23 6.90 -16.86
CA THR A 26 4.10 6.02 -16.56
C THR A 26 4.62 4.61 -16.21
N ALA A 27 3.82 3.81 -15.50
CA ALA A 27 4.19 2.43 -15.17
C ALA A 27 4.61 1.60 -16.42
N LYS A 28 3.94 1.83 -17.55
CA LYS A 28 4.24 1.16 -18.82
C LYS A 28 5.61 1.59 -19.36
N ASP A 29 5.88 2.90 -19.33
CA ASP A 29 7.11 3.46 -19.86
C ASP A 29 8.30 3.16 -18.96
N ALA A 30 8.12 3.19 -17.64
CA ALA A 30 9.11 2.78 -16.66
C ALA A 30 9.53 1.31 -16.85
N LEU A 31 8.55 0.41 -17.02
CA LEU A 31 8.83 -1.00 -17.34
C LEU A 31 9.49 -1.17 -18.70
N SER A 32 9.12 -0.35 -19.68
CA SER A 32 9.74 -0.39 -21.02
C SER A 32 11.19 0.10 -20.97
N PHE A 33 11.45 1.20 -20.26
CA PHE A 33 12.78 1.74 -19.98
C PHE A 33 13.67 0.71 -19.29
N ALA A 34 13.19 0.07 -18.22
CA ALA A 34 13.92 -0.98 -17.51
C ALA A 34 14.25 -2.19 -18.41
N ARG A 35 13.50 -2.43 -19.49
CA ARG A 35 13.76 -3.53 -20.44
C ARG A 35 14.73 -3.20 -21.56
N THR A 36 15.14 -1.95 -21.70
CA THR A 36 16.03 -1.54 -22.81
C THR A 36 17.45 -2.06 -22.68
N SER A 37 17.96 -2.26 -21.45
CA SER A 37 19.27 -2.87 -21.18
C SER A 37 19.29 -3.56 -19.81
N LYS A 38 20.29 -4.42 -19.58
CA LYS A 38 20.50 -5.03 -18.26
C LYS A 38 20.87 -3.97 -17.23
N GLU A 39 21.69 -3.00 -17.60
CA GLU A 39 22.08 -1.89 -16.76
C GLU A 39 20.88 -1.06 -16.32
N ASN A 40 19.95 -0.77 -17.22
CA ASN A 40 18.72 -0.03 -16.88
C ASN A 40 17.79 -0.86 -16.01
N LYS A 41 17.70 -2.17 -16.24
CA LYS A 41 16.95 -3.08 -15.37
C LYS A 41 17.50 -3.03 -13.95
N ASP A 42 18.80 -3.26 -13.80
CA ASP A 42 19.49 -3.32 -12.51
C ASP A 42 19.45 -1.95 -11.80
N ALA A 43 19.62 -0.84 -12.53
CA ALA A 43 19.55 0.51 -12.00
C ALA A 43 18.12 0.96 -11.64
N SER A 44 17.09 0.45 -12.33
CA SER A 44 15.70 0.81 -12.05
C SER A 44 15.20 0.24 -10.73
N CYS A 45 15.76 -0.91 -10.33
CA CYS A 45 15.26 -1.75 -9.25
C CYS A 45 13.73 -1.94 -9.28
N LEU A 46 13.11 -1.93 -10.47
CA LEU A 46 11.67 -2.07 -10.58
C LEU A 46 11.24 -3.53 -10.47
N SER A 47 10.31 -3.75 -9.56
CA SER A 47 9.75 -5.07 -9.26
C SER A 47 8.23 -5.02 -9.24
N ILE A 48 7.60 -6.10 -9.69
CA ILE A 48 6.15 -6.27 -9.62
C ILE A 48 5.85 -7.28 -8.53
N LEU A 49 5.09 -6.85 -7.53
CA LEU A 49 4.57 -7.74 -6.49
C LEU A 49 3.47 -8.63 -7.06
N ASP A 50 3.34 -9.84 -6.51
CA ASP A 50 2.21 -10.73 -6.78
C ASP A 50 0.89 -10.02 -6.42
N PRO A 51 -0.18 -10.23 -7.20
CA PRO A 51 -1.41 -9.44 -7.09
C PRO A 51 -2.19 -9.75 -5.80
N VAL A 52 -2.56 -8.71 -5.06
CA VAL A 52 -3.34 -8.82 -3.82
C VAL A 52 -4.82 -8.87 -4.14
N LYS A 53 -5.49 -9.96 -3.79
CA LYS A 53 -6.95 -10.06 -3.91
C LYS A 53 -7.62 -9.23 -2.83
N LEU A 54 -8.62 -8.42 -3.20
CA LEU A 54 -9.39 -7.62 -2.25
C LEU A 54 -10.68 -8.33 -1.78
N HIS A 55 -11.17 -9.28 -2.57
CA HIS A 55 -12.38 -10.04 -2.30
C HIS A 55 -12.43 -11.27 -3.21
N ASP A 56 -12.99 -12.38 -2.73
CA ASP A 56 -13.23 -13.58 -3.52
C ASP A 56 -14.63 -13.59 -4.12
N GLY A 57 -14.75 -13.94 -5.40
CA GLY A 57 -16.05 -14.07 -6.07
C GLY A 57 -16.67 -12.74 -6.53
N THR A 58 -18.01 -12.67 -6.52
CA THR A 58 -18.77 -11.52 -7.01
C THR A 58 -19.29 -10.68 -5.83
N VAL A 59 -19.07 -9.37 -5.89
CA VAL A 59 -19.61 -8.38 -4.96
C VAL A 59 -20.76 -7.64 -5.62
N PRO A 60 -22.01 -7.85 -5.18
CA PRO A 60 -23.14 -7.06 -5.62
C PRO A 60 -23.31 -5.82 -4.72
N TRP A 61 -23.50 -4.66 -5.35
CA TRP A 61 -23.95 -3.44 -4.68
C TRP A 61 -25.25 -2.96 -5.27
N TYR A 62 -26.11 -2.45 -4.40
CA TYR A 62 -27.47 -2.05 -4.73
C TYR A 62 -27.63 -0.55 -4.51
N GLY A 63 -28.25 0.11 -5.48
CA GLY A 63 -28.68 1.49 -5.37
C GLY A 63 -29.88 1.60 -4.42
N SER A 64 -29.88 2.64 -3.61
CA SER A 64 -31.01 2.99 -2.73
C SER A 64 -31.87 4.05 -3.41
N TYR A 65 -33.17 4.07 -3.13
CA TYR A 65 -34.03 5.18 -3.55
C TYR A 65 -33.63 6.50 -2.87
N ALA A 66 -33.30 6.46 -1.58
CA ALA A 66 -33.02 7.65 -0.78
C ALA A 66 -31.59 8.16 -0.94
N THR A 67 -30.66 7.25 -1.21
CA THR A 67 -29.22 7.53 -1.15
C THR A 67 -28.46 7.02 -2.37
N GLY A 68 -29.18 6.63 -3.43
CA GLY A 68 -28.54 6.36 -4.70
C GLY A 68 -27.86 7.62 -5.23
N ASP A 69 -26.89 7.41 -6.10
CA ASP A 69 -25.94 8.42 -6.56
C ASP A 69 -24.91 8.92 -5.51
N ASN A 70 -25.05 8.55 -4.24
CA ASN A 70 -23.97 8.77 -3.27
C ASN A 70 -22.78 7.84 -3.57
N LYS A 71 -21.58 8.35 -3.23
CA LYS A 71 -20.33 7.58 -3.31
C LYS A 71 -20.13 6.85 -1.98
N TYR A 72 -19.90 5.55 -2.04
CA TYR A 72 -19.71 4.68 -0.88
C TYR A 72 -18.31 4.10 -0.85
N ARG A 73 -17.72 4.07 0.35
CA ARG A 73 -16.41 3.46 0.56
C ARG A 73 -16.57 1.94 0.62
N TRP A 74 -15.72 1.21 -0.09
CA TRP A 74 -15.72 -0.25 -0.06
C TRP A 74 -14.51 -0.84 0.66
N LYS A 75 -13.33 -0.81 0.03
CA LYS A 75 -12.13 -1.48 0.53
C LYS A 75 -10.93 -0.55 0.52
N GLU A 76 -10.11 -0.66 1.54
CA GLU A 76 -8.81 0.00 1.59
C GLU A 76 -7.84 -0.72 0.64
N ILE A 77 -7.06 0.07 -0.09
CA ILE A 77 -5.90 -0.41 -0.84
C ILE A 77 -4.70 -0.16 0.06
N HIS A 78 -4.26 -1.21 0.76
CA HIS A 78 -3.16 -1.07 1.70
C HIS A 78 -1.84 -0.96 0.96
N MET A 79 -1.17 0.19 1.11
CA MET A 79 0.17 0.39 0.58
C MET A 79 1.18 -0.35 1.46
N PRO A 80 1.99 -1.25 0.92
CA PRO A 80 3.05 -1.88 1.71
C PRO A 80 4.08 -0.84 2.16
N VAL A 81 4.50 0.04 1.24
CA VAL A 81 5.47 1.11 1.49
C VAL A 81 5.23 2.20 0.47
N THR A 82 4.67 3.33 0.91
CA THR A 82 4.31 4.37 -0.05
C THR A 82 5.55 4.97 -0.72
N SER A 83 6.62 5.21 0.04
CA SER A 83 7.89 5.75 -0.48
C SER A 83 8.62 4.84 -1.48
N HIS A 84 8.28 3.56 -1.52
CA HIS A 84 8.86 2.59 -2.46
C HIS A 84 7.86 2.13 -3.52
N THR A 85 6.65 2.70 -3.58
CA THR A 85 5.66 2.31 -4.59
C THR A 85 5.71 3.29 -5.75
N HIS A 86 6.14 2.81 -6.92
CA HIS A 86 6.10 3.61 -8.15
C HIS A 86 4.66 3.82 -8.61
N SER A 87 3.87 2.76 -8.70
CA SER A 87 2.48 2.85 -9.14
C SER A 87 1.63 1.69 -8.67
N VAL A 88 0.34 1.92 -8.62
CA VAL A 88 -0.67 0.94 -8.21
C VAL A 88 -1.67 0.78 -9.34
N GLN A 89 -2.05 -0.47 -9.63
CA GLN A 89 -3.14 -0.80 -10.53
C GLN A 89 -4.19 -1.61 -9.79
N PHE A 90 -5.39 -1.06 -9.66
CA PHE A 90 -6.59 -1.83 -9.32
C PHE A 90 -7.17 -2.42 -10.60
N SER A 91 -7.53 -3.70 -10.58
CA SER A 91 -8.24 -4.32 -11.70
C SER A 91 -9.33 -5.26 -11.23
N CYS A 92 -10.40 -5.34 -12.00
CA CYS A 92 -11.51 -6.25 -11.77
C CYS A 92 -12.26 -6.52 -13.06
N ILE A 93 -13.29 -7.36 -12.99
CA ILE A 93 -14.32 -7.47 -14.02
C ILE A 93 -15.60 -6.88 -13.43
N TRP A 94 -16.24 -5.95 -14.11
CA TRP A 94 -17.38 -5.21 -13.58
C TRP A 94 -18.52 -5.08 -14.59
N LYS A 95 -19.74 -4.89 -14.10
CA LYS A 95 -20.92 -4.55 -14.91
C LYS A 95 -21.98 -3.83 -14.08
N ASP A 96 -22.83 -3.08 -14.76
CA ASP A 96 -24.08 -2.52 -14.24
C ASP A 96 -25.21 -3.57 -14.30
N GLN A 97 -26.42 -3.17 -13.91
CA GLN A 97 -27.64 -3.98 -14.07
C GLN A 97 -27.87 -4.32 -15.55
N GLY A 98 -28.66 -5.33 -15.87
CA GLY A 98 -28.82 -5.80 -17.26
C GLY A 98 -29.63 -4.90 -18.21
N SER A 99 -30.39 -3.92 -17.71
CA SER A 99 -31.25 -3.06 -18.54
C SER A 99 -31.49 -1.66 -17.93
N GLY A 100 -31.84 -0.69 -18.77
CA GLY A 100 -32.13 0.70 -18.37
C GLY A 100 -30.87 1.57 -18.31
N ASP A 101 -30.92 2.65 -17.52
CA ASP A 101 -29.79 3.59 -17.43
C ASP A 101 -28.60 2.98 -16.66
N ARG A 102 -27.40 3.17 -17.20
CA ARG A 102 -26.13 2.80 -16.55
C ARG A 102 -25.68 3.92 -15.62
N LYS A 103 -25.40 3.61 -14.37
CA LYS A 103 -25.03 4.59 -13.32
C LYS A 103 -23.91 4.09 -12.39
N GLY A 104 -23.43 2.86 -12.59
CA GLY A 104 -22.38 2.25 -11.80
C GLY A 104 -21.01 2.86 -12.11
N ARG A 105 -20.31 3.39 -11.10
CA ARG A 105 -18.95 3.95 -11.25
C ARG A 105 -18.03 3.52 -10.12
N LEU A 106 -16.73 3.48 -10.41
CA LEU A 106 -15.68 3.29 -9.41
C LEU A 106 -14.71 4.45 -9.35
N TYR A 107 -14.18 4.66 -8.14
CA TYR A 107 -13.22 5.70 -7.83
C TYR A 107 -12.14 5.12 -6.92
N ILE A 108 -10.95 5.67 -7.03
CA ILE A 108 -9.89 5.51 -6.05
C ILE A 108 -9.62 6.90 -5.49
N ALA A 109 -9.79 7.04 -4.20
CA ALA A 109 -9.54 8.30 -3.51
C ALA A 109 -8.44 8.11 -2.46
N GLY A 110 -7.50 9.05 -2.43
CA GLY A 110 -6.45 9.18 -1.43
C GLY A 110 -6.86 10.20 -0.38
N SER A 111 -7.00 9.80 0.88
CA SER A 111 -7.34 10.72 1.97
C SER A 111 -6.42 10.53 3.17
N CYS A 112 -6.08 11.64 3.82
CA CYS A 112 -5.47 11.62 5.15
C CYS A 112 -6.53 11.43 6.25
N LYS A 113 -7.83 11.56 5.92
CA LYS A 113 -8.93 11.49 6.88
C LYS A 113 -9.61 10.12 6.86
N SER A 114 -10.01 9.65 8.05
CA SER A 114 -10.54 8.30 8.23
C SER A 114 -12.06 8.16 7.97
N LYS A 115 -12.82 9.25 7.79
CA LYS A 115 -14.30 9.19 7.83
C LYS A 115 -15.05 9.91 6.69
N GLY A 116 -15.94 9.14 6.08
CA GLY A 116 -17.31 9.53 5.68
C GLY A 116 -17.51 9.92 4.23
N SER A 117 -16.63 10.75 3.69
CA SER A 117 -16.70 11.25 2.31
C SER A 117 -15.31 11.67 1.86
N PHE A 118 -15.15 11.85 0.56
CA PHE A 118 -13.96 12.45 -0.03
C PHE A 118 -14.37 13.70 -0.82
N ARG A 119 -13.46 14.66 -0.93
CA ARG A 119 -13.57 15.81 -1.84
C ARG A 119 -13.15 15.38 -3.23
N ASP A 120 -13.68 16.00 -4.29
CA ASP A 120 -13.30 15.59 -5.64
C ASP A 120 -11.78 15.68 -5.89
N ASP A 121 -11.07 16.56 -5.20
CA ASP A 121 -9.60 16.66 -5.21
C ASP A 121 -8.87 15.46 -4.57
N ASP A 122 -9.57 14.66 -3.75
CA ASP A 122 -9.03 13.42 -3.17
C ASP A 122 -9.04 12.27 -4.20
N VAL A 123 -9.77 12.40 -5.31
CA VAL A 123 -9.87 11.34 -6.34
C VAL A 123 -8.59 11.30 -7.16
N VAL A 124 -7.83 10.22 -7.01
CA VAL A 124 -6.61 9.98 -7.79
C VAL A 124 -6.86 9.19 -9.07
N CYS A 125 -7.96 8.47 -9.15
CA CYS A 125 -8.36 7.74 -10.35
C CYS A 125 -9.87 7.45 -10.33
N CYS A 126 -10.54 7.48 -11.48
CA CYS A 126 -11.93 7.07 -11.59
C CYS A 126 -12.22 6.42 -12.95
N THR A 127 -13.35 5.73 -13.04
CA THR A 127 -13.84 5.22 -14.32
C THR A 127 -14.22 6.40 -15.22
N HIS A 128 -13.88 6.30 -16.51
CA HIS A 128 -14.22 7.34 -17.48
C HIS A 128 -15.72 7.35 -17.80
N SER A 129 -16.34 6.17 -17.84
CA SER A 129 -17.76 5.96 -18.10
C SER A 129 -18.45 5.19 -16.97
N ASP A 130 -19.77 5.13 -17.06
CA ASP A 130 -20.58 4.17 -16.30
C ASP A 130 -20.28 2.74 -16.77
N ALA A 131 -20.52 1.76 -15.90
CA ALA A 131 -20.28 0.35 -16.18
C ALA A 131 -21.23 -0.15 -17.26
N GLU A 132 -20.76 -1.06 -18.12
CA GLU A 132 -21.58 -1.67 -19.16
C GLU A 132 -22.59 -2.66 -18.57
N HIS A 133 -23.69 -2.96 -19.29
CA HIS A 133 -24.63 -4.02 -18.89
C HIS A 133 -23.99 -5.43 -18.93
N GLU A 134 -22.90 -5.56 -19.69
CA GLU A 134 -22.09 -6.77 -19.78
C GLU A 134 -20.82 -6.67 -18.94
N TYR A 135 -20.31 -7.82 -18.51
CA TYR A 135 -19.05 -7.88 -17.78
C TYR A 135 -17.87 -7.43 -18.66
N GLN A 136 -17.24 -6.33 -18.27
CA GLN A 136 -16.05 -5.81 -18.92
C GLN A 136 -14.85 -5.84 -17.98
N PRO A 137 -13.62 -5.98 -18.49
CA PRO A 137 -12.42 -5.77 -17.68
C PRO A 137 -12.26 -4.27 -17.37
N LEU A 138 -11.90 -3.97 -16.12
CA LEU A 138 -11.56 -2.62 -15.68
C LEU A 138 -10.15 -2.59 -15.11
N ARG A 139 -9.41 -1.50 -15.42
CA ARG A 139 -8.08 -1.22 -14.86
C ARG A 139 -8.01 0.26 -14.51
N LEU A 140 -7.79 0.55 -13.24
CA LEU A 140 -7.56 1.90 -12.71
C LEU A 140 -6.12 1.99 -12.21
N ARG A 141 -5.40 3.04 -12.60
CA ARG A 141 -3.98 3.23 -12.25
C ARG A 141 -3.76 4.57 -11.62
N PHE A 142 -2.91 4.62 -10.61
CA PHE A 142 -2.50 5.85 -9.95
C PHE A 142 -1.09 5.73 -9.38
N VAL A 143 -0.47 6.87 -9.09
CA VAL A 143 0.79 6.97 -8.34
C VAL A 143 0.43 7.37 -6.92
N PRO A 144 0.81 6.60 -5.90
CA PRO A 144 0.47 6.93 -4.52
C PRO A 144 1.40 8.05 -4.00
N GLU A 145 0.84 8.87 -3.12
CA GLU A 145 1.50 9.97 -2.43
C GLU A 145 1.78 9.56 -0.99
N GLU A 146 2.93 9.98 -0.47
CA GLU A 146 3.36 9.68 0.89
C GLU A 146 2.35 10.18 1.94
N GLY A 147 2.14 9.37 3.00
CA GLY A 147 1.19 9.68 4.07
C GLY A 147 -0.30 9.54 3.71
N LYS A 148 -0.66 9.32 2.44
CA LYS A 148 -2.07 9.12 2.06
C LYS A 148 -2.51 7.66 2.16
N ARG A 149 -3.78 7.47 2.52
CA ARG A 149 -4.48 6.18 2.50
C ARG A 149 -5.43 6.13 1.33
N TYR A 150 -5.45 4.99 0.64
CA TYR A 150 -6.22 4.82 -0.58
C TYR A 150 -7.39 3.88 -0.36
N PHE A 151 -8.55 4.25 -0.89
CA PHE A 151 -9.74 3.42 -0.81
C PHE A 151 -10.39 3.31 -2.18
N VAL A 152 -10.93 2.13 -2.47
CA VAL A 152 -11.88 1.94 -3.56
C VAL A 152 -13.25 2.42 -3.08
N TRP A 153 -13.84 3.30 -3.86
CA TRP A 153 -15.19 3.78 -3.70
C TRP A 153 -16.03 3.40 -4.90
N TYR A 154 -17.33 3.29 -4.69
CA TYR A 154 -18.29 2.97 -5.73
C TYR A 154 -19.49 3.91 -5.66
N LYS A 155 -20.14 4.09 -6.80
CA LYS A 155 -21.43 4.77 -6.92
C LYS A 155 -22.39 3.82 -7.64
N VAL A 156 -23.60 3.70 -7.12
CA VAL A 156 -24.73 3.04 -7.80
C VAL A 156 -25.86 4.04 -7.87
N GLY A 157 -26.54 4.12 -9.01
CA GLY A 157 -27.59 5.11 -9.26
C GLY A 157 -28.80 5.00 -8.32
N ALA A 158 -29.53 6.11 -8.16
CA ALA A 158 -30.82 6.11 -7.47
C ALA A 158 -31.95 5.47 -8.29
N GLY A 159 -32.91 4.87 -7.58
CA GLY A 159 -33.98 4.04 -8.13
C GLY A 159 -33.73 2.57 -7.81
N GLY A 160 -34.60 1.93 -7.04
CA GLY A 160 -34.38 0.61 -6.40
C GLY A 160 -34.26 -0.62 -7.30
N GLY A 161 -33.86 -0.45 -8.55
CA GLY A 161 -33.39 -1.52 -9.42
C GLY A 161 -31.90 -1.44 -9.75
N HIS A 162 -31.21 -0.36 -9.35
CA HIS A 162 -29.83 -0.17 -9.80
C HIS A 162 -28.83 -1.07 -9.07
N GLN A 163 -27.91 -1.68 -9.83
CA GLN A 163 -26.98 -2.66 -9.30
C GLN A 163 -25.61 -2.54 -9.97
N LEU A 164 -24.54 -2.65 -9.18
CA LEU A 164 -23.18 -2.75 -9.69
C LEU A 164 -22.56 -4.05 -9.20
N TYR A 165 -22.00 -4.82 -10.13
CA TYR A 165 -21.36 -6.10 -9.84
C TYR A 165 -19.86 -5.98 -10.10
N ILE A 166 -19.04 -6.41 -9.14
CA ILE A 166 -17.59 -6.56 -9.31
C ILE A 166 -17.19 -8.02 -9.11
N ARG A 167 -16.27 -8.51 -9.93
CA ARG A 167 -15.65 -9.83 -9.85
C ARG A 167 -14.14 -9.73 -9.82
N ASN A 168 -13.53 -10.59 -9.02
CA ASN A 168 -12.08 -10.77 -8.94
C ASN A 168 -11.29 -9.45 -8.79
N PRO A 169 -11.65 -8.59 -7.82
CA PRO A 169 -10.91 -7.36 -7.57
C PRO A 169 -9.50 -7.68 -7.05
N VAL A 170 -8.49 -7.22 -7.77
CA VAL A 170 -7.07 -7.40 -7.43
C VAL A 170 -6.31 -6.09 -7.53
N VAL A 171 -5.26 -5.97 -6.74
CA VAL A 171 -4.33 -4.84 -6.75
C VAL A 171 -2.94 -5.32 -7.12
N HIS A 172 -2.36 -4.65 -8.09
CA HIS A 172 -0.98 -4.85 -8.50
C HIS A 172 -0.15 -3.65 -8.05
N TYR A 173 1.04 -3.93 -7.55
CA TYR A 173 2.00 -2.91 -7.15
C TYR A 173 3.25 -3.03 -8.01
N LEU A 174 3.64 -1.91 -8.61
CA LEU A 174 4.97 -1.71 -9.15
C LEU A 174 5.77 -0.94 -8.11
N ILE A 175 6.84 -1.54 -7.61
CA ILE A 175 7.65 -1.00 -6.53
C ILE A 175 9.08 -0.77 -6.98
N TYR A 176 9.77 0.13 -6.28
CA TYR A 176 11.22 0.19 -6.22
C TYR A 176 11.67 -0.80 -5.15
N ASP A 177 12.28 -1.89 -5.58
CA ASP A 177 12.86 -2.91 -4.72
C ASP A 177 14.38 -2.67 -4.63
N ASN A 178 15.14 -3.65 -4.16
CA ASN A 178 16.58 -3.67 -4.38
C ASN A 178 16.94 -4.47 -5.65
N PHE A 179 18.20 -4.39 -6.08
CA PHE A 179 18.70 -5.09 -7.28
C PHE A 179 18.52 -6.62 -7.20
N GLU A 180 18.34 -7.16 -6.00
CA GLU A 180 18.11 -8.58 -5.78
C GLU A 180 16.62 -8.98 -5.81
N GLY A 181 15.70 -8.02 -5.78
CA GLY A 181 14.27 -8.29 -5.69
C GLY A 181 13.84 -8.82 -4.31
N TYR A 182 14.46 -8.36 -3.24
CA TYR A 182 14.23 -8.85 -1.88
C TYR A 182 12.74 -8.81 -1.49
N LEU A 183 12.04 -7.69 -1.72
CA LEU A 183 10.63 -7.56 -1.34
C LEU A 183 9.74 -8.57 -2.10
N VAL A 184 9.99 -8.74 -3.40
CA VAL A 184 9.27 -9.74 -4.21
C VAL A 184 9.55 -11.16 -3.72
N ARG A 185 10.80 -11.49 -3.39
CA ARG A 185 11.15 -12.83 -2.87
C ARG A 185 10.45 -13.11 -1.55
N GLN A 186 10.49 -12.15 -0.62
CA GLN A 186 9.83 -12.28 0.68
C GLN A 186 8.31 -12.43 0.52
N GLN A 187 7.67 -11.62 -0.34
CA GLN A 187 6.26 -11.79 -0.64
C GLN A 187 5.96 -13.19 -1.18
N ARG A 188 6.70 -13.65 -2.20
CA ARG A 188 6.47 -14.97 -2.81
C ARG A 188 6.62 -16.10 -1.81
N ALA A 189 7.60 -16.00 -0.92
CA ALA A 189 7.80 -17.01 0.09
C ALA A 189 6.67 -17.00 1.14
N LEU A 190 6.15 -15.83 1.51
CA LEU A 190 4.92 -15.71 2.32
C LEU A 190 3.69 -16.29 1.59
N VAL A 191 3.53 -16.02 0.28
CA VAL A 191 2.46 -16.56 -0.55
C VAL A 191 2.52 -18.09 -0.59
N ALA A 192 3.70 -18.65 -0.84
CA ALA A 192 3.92 -20.09 -0.92
C ALA A 192 3.59 -20.82 0.38
N LYS A 193 3.72 -20.13 1.52
CA LYS A 193 3.36 -20.65 2.85
C LYS A 193 1.88 -20.43 3.22
N GLY A 194 1.08 -19.84 2.34
CA GLY A 194 -0.36 -19.62 2.56
C GLY A 194 -0.70 -18.41 3.43
N ALA A 195 0.27 -17.56 3.78
CA ALA A 195 0.05 -16.33 4.55
C ALA A 195 -0.79 -15.27 3.80
N TYR A 196 -1.12 -15.53 2.54
CA TYR A 196 -1.82 -14.64 1.61
C TYR A 196 -3.34 -14.76 1.63
N ASN A 197 -3.89 -15.77 2.31
CA ASN A 197 -5.33 -16.02 2.33
C ASN A 197 -6.09 -15.06 3.26
N ASP A 198 -5.39 -14.30 4.10
CA ASP A 198 -6.00 -13.32 4.99
C ASP A 198 -5.57 -11.89 4.59
N ALA A 199 -6.52 -11.15 4.01
CA ALA A 199 -6.32 -9.81 3.46
C ALA A 199 -5.71 -8.75 4.43
N PRO A 200 -5.94 -8.77 5.76
CA PRO A 200 -5.41 -7.74 6.65
C PRO A 200 -3.95 -7.97 7.08
N LEU A 201 -3.44 -9.20 7.03
CA LEU A 201 -2.08 -9.49 7.51
C LEU A 201 -1.00 -9.12 6.51
N PHE A 202 -1.27 -9.34 5.23
CA PHE A 202 -0.31 -9.15 4.15
C PHE A 202 0.31 -7.73 4.12
N PRO A 203 -0.46 -6.64 4.17
CA PRO A 203 0.11 -5.31 4.08
C PRO A 203 0.95 -4.94 5.30
N LEU A 204 0.61 -5.50 6.47
CA LEU A 204 1.35 -5.28 7.72
C LEU A 204 2.69 -6.01 7.68
N LEU A 205 2.70 -7.27 7.23
CA LEU A 205 3.94 -8.02 7.04
C LEU A 205 4.82 -7.38 5.98
N LEU A 206 4.25 -6.98 4.84
CA LEU A 206 5.04 -6.35 3.79
C LEU A 206 5.57 -4.97 4.20
N ARG A 207 4.79 -4.20 4.98
CA ARG A 207 5.26 -2.96 5.61
C ARG A 207 6.39 -3.22 6.59
N ALA A 208 6.28 -4.25 7.43
CA ALA A 208 7.36 -4.64 8.35
C ALA A 208 8.63 -5.05 7.59
N ILE A 209 8.48 -5.85 6.53
CA ILE A 209 9.59 -6.27 5.66
C ILE A 209 10.28 -5.05 5.05
N ALA A 210 9.52 -4.09 4.57
CA ALA A 210 10.09 -2.91 3.96
C ALA A 210 10.73 -1.95 4.96
N LEU A 211 10.15 -1.77 6.15
CA LEU A 211 10.76 -0.97 7.21
C LEU A 211 12.06 -1.63 7.70
N HIS A 212 12.09 -2.95 7.78
CA HIS A 212 13.31 -3.70 8.05
C HIS A 212 14.35 -3.45 6.95
N ALA A 213 13.98 -3.61 5.68
CA ALA A 213 14.86 -3.35 4.56
C ALA A 213 15.42 -1.92 4.60
N GLN A 214 14.57 -0.91 4.84
CA GLN A 214 15.00 0.49 4.97
C GLN A 214 16.05 0.71 6.06
N ARG A 215 15.89 0.08 7.23
CA ARG A 215 16.87 0.18 8.33
C ARG A 215 18.19 -0.50 7.99
N SER A 216 18.14 -1.65 7.31
CA SER A 216 19.35 -2.35 6.87
C SER A 216 20.16 -1.56 5.84
N PHE A 217 19.58 -0.56 5.18
CA PHE A 217 20.31 0.32 4.24
C PHE A 217 20.95 1.53 4.91
N THR A 218 20.60 1.87 6.16
CA THR A 218 21.11 3.07 6.84
C THR A 218 22.32 2.82 7.74
N ASP A 219 22.52 1.59 8.21
CA ASP A 219 23.65 1.21 9.07
C ASP A 219 24.78 0.56 8.24
N ASP A 220 25.89 1.29 8.07
CA ASP A 220 27.30 0.89 7.85
C ASP A 220 27.66 -0.37 7.03
N GLY A 221 26.82 -0.80 6.09
CA GLY A 221 27.24 -1.61 4.94
C GLY A 221 27.64 -3.06 5.20
N GLU A 222 27.54 -3.58 6.43
CA GLU A 222 27.64 -5.02 6.68
C GLU A 222 26.29 -5.70 6.46
N SER A 223 26.31 -6.70 5.58
CA SER A 223 25.19 -7.51 5.10
C SER A 223 24.40 -8.19 6.23
N MET A 224 23.49 -7.45 6.87
CA MET A 224 22.41 -8.05 7.66
C MET A 224 21.23 -8.48 6.77
N ILE A 225 21.35 -8.31 5.45
CA ILE A 225 20.30 -8.58 4.45
C ILE A 225 20.15 -10.08 4.16
N ASP A 226 21.13 -10.91 4.52
CA ASP A 226 21.07 -12.36 4.23
C ASP A 226 20.08 -13.13 5.10
N ARG A 227 19.70 -12.62 6.28
CA ARG A 227 18.71 -13.30 7.11
C ARG A 227 17.32 -12.99 6.58
N SER A 228 16.70 -13.97 5.93
CA SER A 228 15.33 -13.86 5.45
C SER A 228 14.42 -13.53 6.63
N ILE A 229 13.45 -12.63 6.44
CA ILE A 229 12.43 -12.39 7.48
C ILE A 229 11.70 -13.68 7.85
N ILE A 230 11.59 -14.63 6.92
CA ILE A 230 11.04 -15.95 7.23
C ILE A 230 11.92 -16.68 8.25
N ASP A 231 13.23 -16.64 8.10
CA ASP A 231 14.14 -17.28 9.07
C ASP A 231 14.01 -16.59 10.43
N ALA A 232 13.94 -15.25 10.45
CA ALA A 232 13.71 -14.49 11.68
C ALA A 232 12.34 -14.80 12.32
N LEU A 233 11.30 -14.98 11.53
CA LEU A 233 9.98 -15.39 12.01
C LEU A 233 10.01 -16.84 12.53
N GLU A 234 10.68 -17.75 11.84
CA GLU A 234 10.85 -19.14 12.26
C GLU A 234 11.66 -19.23 13.57
N ASP A 235 12.70 -18.41 13.73
CA ASP A 235 13.50 -18.31 14.96
C ASP A 235 12.67 -17.83 16.17
N LEU A 236 11.62 -17.04 15.93
CA LEU A 236 10.70 -16.54 16.94
C LEU A 236 9.52 -17.50 17.20
N ASP A 237 9.51 -18.69 16.61
CA ASP A 237 8.36 -19.62 16.56
C ASP A 237 7.09 -18.98 15.97
N LEU A 238 7.30 -17.98 15.11
CA LEU A 238 6.29 -17.26 14.35
C LEU A 238 6.25 -17.71 12.88
N SER A 239 6.54 -18.99 12.63
CA SER A 239 6.56 -19.54 11.28
C SER A 239 5.22 -19.28 10.57
N PRO A 240 5.22 -18.86 9.29
CA PRO A 240 4.01 -18.76 8.48
C PRO A 240 3.19 -20.06 8.39
N SER A 241 3.82 -21.20 8.69
CA SER A 241 3.17 -22.52 8.75
C SER A 241 2.45 -22.80 10.08
N ASN A 242 2.76 -22.07 11.14
CA ASN A 242 2.12 -22.17 12.45
C ASN A 242 0.91 -21.23 12.48
N LYS A 243 -0.29 -21.78 12.28
CA LYS A 243 -1.54 -21.01 12.25
C LYS A 243 -1.75 -20.17 13.51
N ASN A 244 -1.47 -20.72 14.70
CA ASN A 244 -1.67 -20.00 15.97
C ASN A 244 -0.73 -18.79 16.07
N ALA A 245 0.50 -18.94 15.59
CA ALA A 245 1.46 -17.85 15.58
C ALA A 245 1.10 -16.75 14.57
N MET A 246 0.57 -17.15 13.41
CA MET A 246 0.04 -16.21 12.43
C MET A 246 -1.21 -15.49 12.95
N ASP A 247 -2.12 -16.19 13.63
CA ASP A 247 -3.27 -15.57 14.29
C ASP A 247 -2.80 -14.57 15.37
N ALA A 248 -1.76 -14.91 16.15
CA ALA A 248 -1.17 -14.00 17.14
C ALA A 248 -0.51 -12.78 16.49
N LEU A 249 0.21 -12.96 15.37
CA LEU A 249 0.76 -11.87 14.56
C LEU A 249 -0.33 -10.98 13.98
N VAL A 250 -1.47 -11.53 13.54
CA VAL A 250 -2.64 -10.74 13.10
C VAL A 250 -3.14 -9.88 14.24
N VAL A 251 -3.30 -10.46 15.44
CA VAL A 251 -3.77 -9.72 16.62
C VAL A 251 -2.78 -8.63 17.01
N LEU A 252 -1.49 -8.93 17.05
CA LEU A 252 -0.42 -7.98 17.35
C LEU A 252 -0.37 -6.87 16.32
N ALA A 253 -0.29 -7.22 15.04
CA ALA A 253 -0.20 -6.24 13.95
C ALA A 253 -1.47 -5.38 13.87
N SER A 254 -2.65 -5.93 14.11
CA SER A 254 -3.90 -5.17 14.22
C SER A 254 -3.91 -4.23 15.42
N SER A 255 -3.36 -4.68 16.55
CA SER A 255 -3.24 -3.86 17.77
C SER A 255 -2.24 -2.73 17.59
N MET A 256 -1.07 -3.01 16.99
CA MET A 256 -0.06 -2.01 16.62
C MET A 256 -0.61 -1.02 15.61
N TYR A 257 -1.29 -1.50 14.57
CA TYR A 257 -1.92 -0.65 13.56
C TYR A 257 -2.97 0.27 14.19
N LYS A 258 -3.78 -0.26 15.12
CA LYS A 258 -4.76 0.54 15.87
C LYS A 258 -4.06 1.59 16.75
N ALA A 259 -2.99 1.22 17.45
CA ALA A 259 -2.22 2.15 18.29
C ALA A 259 -1.62 3.29 17.46
N VAL A 260 -0.90 2.97 16.37
CA VAL A 260 -0.35 3.97 15.44
C VAL A 260 -1.46 4.85 14.87
N ARG A 261 -2.60 4.26 14.50
CA ARG A 261 -3.75 5.03 14.00
C ARG A 261 -4.31 5.99 15.05
N ASP A 262 -4.38 5.55 16.30
CA ASP A 262 -4.93 6.35 17.39
C ASP A 262 -3.96 7.52 17.72
N GLU A 263 -2.64 7.29 17.67
CA GLU A 263 -1.58 8.33 17.74
C GLU A 263 -1.64 9.33 16.58
N GLU A 264 -1.66 8.86 15.33
CA GLU A 264 -1.75 9.71 14.13
C GLU A 264 -3.05 10.53 14.08
N SER A 265 -4.13 10.03 14.69
CA SER A 265 -5.43 10.70 14.67
C SER A 265 -5.51 11.95 15.54
N GLY A 266 -4.48 12.24 16.35
CA GLY A 266 -4.42 13.44 17.16
C GLY A 266 -5.66 13.63 18.04
N LYS A 267 -6.30 12.52 18.45
CA LYS A 267 -7.28 12.56 19.54
C LYS A 267 -6.50 12.71 20.84
N ASP A 268 -6.04 13.93 21.02
CA ASP A 268 -5.76 14.49 22.32
C ASP A 268 -7.09 14.48 23.08
N ASP A 269 -7.29 13.47 23.92
CA ASP A 269 -8.47 13.33 24.79
C ASP A 269 -8.47 14.39 25.92
N GLY A 270 -7.75 15.51 25.77
CA GLY A 270 -7.60 16.55 26.77
C GLY A 270 -6.79 16.08 27.98
N LYS A 271 -5.99 15.01 27.84
CA LYS A 271 -4.98 14.68 28.84
C LYS A 271 -3.81 15.60 28.59
N GLN A 272 -3.51 16.45 29.58
CA GLN A 272 -2.32 17.29 29.56
C GLN A 272 -1.11 16.47 29.06
N PRO A 273 -0.30 17.03 28.15
CA PRO A 273 0.92 16.35 27.72
C PRO A 273 1.72 15.95 28.96
N ALA A 274 2.29 14.74 28.94
CA ALA A 274 3.21 14.33 29.98
C ALA A 274 4.29 15.42 30.13
N PRO A 275 4.66 15.81 31.37
CA PRO A 275 5.63 16.85 31.58
C PRO A 275 6.90 16.51 30.80
N THR A 276 7.43 17.51 30.12
CA THR A 276 8.71 17.40 29.43
C THR A 276 9.79 17.01 30.44
N TRP A 277 10.85 16.33 30.00
CA TRP A 277 11.97 15.97 30.87
C TRP A 277 12.59 17.18 31.61
N GLN A 278 12.43 18.39 31.05
CA GLN A 278 12.84 19.65 31.69
C GLN A 278 11.93 20.09 32.85
N GLU A 279 10.67 19.65 32.89
CA GLU A 279 9.71 19.97 33.97
C GLU A 279 9.86 19.03 35.17
N LEU A 280 10.48 17.85 35.00
CA LEU A 280 10.79 16.91 36.07
C LEU A 280 12.04 17.31 36.89
N ASP A 281 12.96 18.08 36.31
CA ASP A 281 14.16 18.58 37.00
C ASP A 281 13.85 19.73 38.00
N TYR A 282 12.69 20.38 37.88
CA TYR A 282 12.26 21.43 38.82
C TYR A 282 11.49 20.90 40.04
N MET A 283 11.26 19.58 40.13
CA MET A 283 10.42 18.98 41.19
C MET A 283 11.21 18.18 42.25
N THR A 284 12.54 18.23 42.25
CA THR A 284 13.38 17.44 43.17
C THR A 284 14.30 18.23 44.09
N ASP A 285 14.22 19.57 44.11
CA ASP A 285 15.06 20.41 44.97
C ASP A 285 14.27 21.03 46.14
N ASP A 286 13.74 20.17 47.02
CA ASP A 286 13.35 20.54 48.39
C ASP A 286 14.31 19.81 49.36
N GLY A 287 15.49 20.39 49.57
CA GLY A 287 16.37 20.04 50.68
C GLY A 287 15.78 20.53 52.02
N PRO A 288 16.06 19.86 53.15
CA PRO A 288 15.44 20.21 54.42
C PRO A 288 16.11 21.42 55.08
N ASP A 289 15.31 22.42 55.45
CA ASP A 289 15.71 23.51 56.35
C ASP A 289 15.88 23.00 57.79
N TYR A 290 17.00 23.41 58.40
CA TYR A 290 17.27 23.39 59.84
C TYR A 290 16.67 24.62 60.52
#